data_AF-A0A1A6GQL7-F1
#
_entry.id   AF-A0A1A6GQL7-F1
#
_cell.length_a   1.000
_cell.length_b   1.000
_cell.length_c   1.000
_cell.angle_alpha   90.00
_cell.angle_beta   90.00
_cell.angle_gamma   90.00
#
_symmetry.space_group_name_H-M   'P 1'
#
loop_
_entity.id
_entity.type
_entity.pdbx_description
1 polymer ?
#
loop_
_entity_poly.entity_id
_entity_poly.type
_entity_poly.pdbx_seq_one_letter_code
_entity_poly.pdbx_strand_id
1 'polypeptide(L)'
;MDASRDIGSFVVWDYVVFAGMLLISAAIGIYYAFAGGGQQTSKDFLMGGRSMTAVPVALSLTASFMSAVTVLGTPAEVYRFGAMFSVFGITYFFVVVISAEVFLPVFYRLGITSTYEYLEIRFNRFIRLCGTVLFIVQT
;
A
#
# COMPACT_ATOMS: atom_id res chain seq x y z
N MET A 1 -24.77 39.60 -3.24
CA MET A 1 -23.37 39.58 -3.71
C MET A 1 -22.95 38.12 -3.71
N ASP A 2 -23.47 37.39 -4.69
CA ASP A 2 -23.26 35.96 -4.84
C ASP A 2 -22.00 35.75 -5.66
N ALA A 3 -20.86 35.61 -4.97
CA ALA A 3 -19.69 35.00 -5.56
C ALA A 3 -19.94 33.50 -5.61
N SER A 4 -20.72 33.05 -6.60
CA SER A 4 -20.71 31.66 -7.04
C SER A 4 -19.26 31.32 -7.36
N ARG A 5 -18.58 30.61 -6.47
CA ARG A 5 -17.26 30.04 -6.75
C ARG A 5 -17.44 29.14 -7.97
N ASP A 6 -16.92 29.57 -9.11
CA ASP A 6 -16.70 28.69 -10.25
C ASP A 6 -15.81 27.55 -9.75
N ILE A 7 -16.42 26.43 -9.43
CA ILE A 7 -15.72 25.17 -9.23
C ILE A 7 -15.22 24.82 -10.63
N GLY A 8 -13.97 25.21 -10.92
CA GLY A 8 -13.37 25.07 -12.25
C GLY A 8 -13.70 23.71 -12.84
N SER A 9 -14.44 23.72 -13.96
CA SER A 9 -14.72 22.50 -14.70
C SER A 9 -13.40 21.92 -15.21
N PHE A 10 -13.31 20.58 -15.26
CA PHE A 10 -12.12 19.90 -15.76
C PHE A 10 -11.77 20.43 -17.15
N VAL A 11 -10.54 20.93 -17.29
CA VAL A 11 -10.02 21.43 -18.55
C VAL A 11 -9.66 20.23 -19.42
N VAL A 12 -9.66 20.39 -20.74
CA VAL A 12 -9.27 19.34 -21.70
C VAL A 12 -7.94 18.69 -21.33
N TRP A 13 -6.99 19.47 -20.81
CA TRP A 13 -5.69 18.96 -20.35
C TRP A 13 -5.77 18.02 -19.15
N ASP A 14 -6.70 18.25 -18.21
CA ASP A 14 -6.89 17.36 -17.06
C ASP A 14 -7.39 15.98 -17.51
N TYR A 15 -8.30 15.96 -18.49
CA TYR A 15 -8.77 14.72 -19.10
C TYR A 15 -7.66 13.98 -19.86
N VAL A 16 -6.78 14.70 -20.56
CA VAL A 16 -5.64 14.10 -21.27
C VAL A 16 -4.67 13.45 -20.28
N VAL A 17 -4.33 14.14 -19.19
CA VAL A 17 -3.44 13.58 -18.15
C VAL A 17 -4.08 12.38 -17.46
N PHE A 18 -5.37 12.47 -17.11
CA PHE A 18 -6.11 11.38 -16.49
C PHE A 18 -6.20 10.14 -17.39
N ALA A 19 -6.57 10.32 -18.66
CA ALA A 19 -6.63 9.24 -19.64
C ALA A 19 -5.23 8.64 -19.88
N GLY A 20 -4.20 9.47 -20.00
CA GLY A 20 -2.81 9.01 -20.14
C GLY A 20 -2.34 8.17 -18.97
N MET A 21 -2.61 8.61 -17.74
CA MET A 21 -2.27 7.88 -16.50
C MET A 21 -2.93 6.50 -16.45
N LEU A 22 -4.23 6.42 -16.78
CA LEU A 22 -4.95 5.15 -16.85
C LEU A 22 -4.42 4.24 -17.96
N LEU A 23 -4.15 4.79 -19.15
CA LEU A 23 -3.63 4.03 -20.29
C LEU A 23 -2.24 3.47 -20.01
N ILE A 24 -1.33 4.25 -19.40
CA ILE A 24 0.01 3.78 -19.03
C ILE A 24 -0.10 2.68 -17.97
N SER A 25 -0.92 2.88 -16.93
CA SER A 25 -1.15 1.87 -15.89
C SER A 25 -1.69 0.56 -16.47
N ALA A 26 -2.70 0.64 -17.34
CA ALA A 26 -3.28 -0.50 -18.02
C ALA A 26 -2.28 -1.17 -18.97
N ALA A 27 -1.51 -0.40 -19.73
CA ALA A 27 -0.49 -0.90 -20.64
C ALA A 27 0.60 -1.68 -19.91
N ILE A 28 1.06 -1.20 -18.75
CA ILE A 28 2.03 -1.93 -17.91
C ILE A 28 1.41 -3.25 -17.43
N GLY A 29 0.17 -3.22 -16.94
CA GLY A 29 -0.53 -4.44 -16.51
C GLY A 29 -0.70 -5.47 -17.63
N ILE A 30 -1.11 -5.03 -18.82
CA ILE A 30 -1.26 -5.87 -20.02
C ILE A 30 0.12 -6.40 -20.47
N TYR A 31 1.14 -5.55 -20.49
CA TYR A 31 2.49 -5.96 -20.86
C TYR A 31 3.00 -7.08 -19.95
N TYR A 32 2.89 -6.94 -18.63
CA TYR A 32 3.30 -7.99 -17.70
C TYR A 32 2.41 -9.24 -17.79
N ALA A 33 1.12 -9.10 -18.10
CA ALA A 33 0.21 -10.23 -18.30
C ALA A 33 0.58 -11.09 -19.52
N PHE A 34 1.00 -10.48 -20.64
CA PHE A 34 1.30 -11.19 -21.88
C PHE A 34 2.80 -11.48 -22.09
N ALA A 35 3.69 -10.54 -21.76
CA ALA A 35 5.13 -10.66 -21.99
C ALA A 35 5.88 -11.40 -20.87
N GLY A 36 5.30 -11.49 -19.67
CA GLY A 36 5.91 -12.16 -18.52
C GLY A 36 5.88 -13.70 -18.54
N GLY A 37 5.40 -14.33 -19.61
CA GLY A 37 5.38 -15.79 -19.75
C GLY A 37 4.37 -16.53 -18.87
N GLY A 38 3.37 -15.81 -18.34
CA GLY A 38 2.38 -16.33 -17.39
C GLY A 38 3.03 -16.67 -16.05
N GLN A 39 2.57 -16.05 -14.97
CA GLN A 39 3.07 -16.41 -13.65
C GLN A 39 2.60 -17.83 -13.30
N GLN A 40 3.41 -18.85 -13.61
CA GLN A 40 2.96 -20.26 -13.67
C GLN A 40 2.58 -20.84 -12.30
N THR A 41 2.94 -20.19 -11.20
CA THR A 41 2.64 -20.64 -9.83
C THR A 41 2.21 -19.47 -8.95
N SER A 42 1.18 -19.65 -8.10
CA SER A 42 0.69 -18.62 -7.16
C SER A 42 1.79 -18.04 -6.26
N LYS A 43 2.82 -18.84 -5.94
CA LYS A 43 4.01 -18.38 -5.21
C LYS A 43 4.82 -17.36 -5.99
N ASP A 44 5.00 -17.53 -7.30
CA ASP A 44 5.73 -16.57 -8.12
C ASP A 44 4.95 -15.28 -8.31
N PHE A 45 3.62 -15.34 -8.26
CA PHE A 45 2.75 -14.16 -8.33
C PHE A 45 2.75 -13.37 -7.03
N LEU A 46 2.60 -14.05 -5.90
CA LEU A 46 2.49 -13.41 -4.59
C LEU A 46 3.86 -13.02 -3.99
N MET A 47 4.93 -13.73 -4.34
CA MET A 47 6.28 -13.51 -3.77
C MET A 47 7.26 -12.89 -4.76
N GLY A 48 6.87 -12.68 -6.02
CA GLY A 48 7.76 -12.14 -7.06
C GLY A 48 9.03 -12.97 -7.26
N GLY A 49 8.96 -14.28 -7.04
CA GLY A 49 10.13 -15.18 -7.09
C GLY A 49 11.20 -14.94 -6.01
N ARG A 50 10.91 -14.15 -4.97
CA ARG A 50 11.86 -13.75 -3.89
C ARG A 50 13.18 -13.11 -4.38
N SER A 51 13.24 -12.70 -5.65
CA SER A 51 14.43 -12.14 -6.29
C SER A 51 14.39 -10.61 -6.42
N MET A 52 13.29 -9.98 -6.00
CA MET A 52 13.18 -8.52 -6.01
C MET A 52 14.16 -7.89 -5.02
N THR A 53 14.86 -6.86 -5.47
CA THR A 53 15.75 -6.06 -4.63
C THR A 53 14.96 -5.22 -3.63
N ALA A 54 15.61 -4.75 -2.56
CA ALA A 54 14.93 -4.01 -1.48
C ALA A 54 14.24 -2.72 -1.95
N VAL A 55 14.75 -2.08 -3.01
CA VAL A 55 14.25 -0.77 -3.48
C VAL A 55 12.85 -0.88 -4.13
N PRO A 56 12.61 -1.74 -5.14
CA PRO A 56 11.27 -1.99 -5.67
C PRO A 56 10.25 -2.41 -4.59
N VAL A 57 10.68 -3.24 -3.63
CA VAL A 57 9.82 -3.68 -2.53
C VAL A 57 9.43 -2.51 -1.63
N ALA A 58 10.40 -1.67 -1.25
CA ALA A 58 10.13 -0.49 -0.45
C ALA A 58 9.19 0.49 -1.18
N LEU A 59 9.43 0.75 -2.48
CA LEU A 59 8.57 1.62 -3.29
C LEU A 59 7.14 1.08 -3.39
N SER A 60 6.97 -0.21 -3.65
CA SER A 60 5.65 -0.84 -3.69
C SER A 60 4.95 -0.73 -2.34
N LEU A 61 5.68 -0.99 -1.24
CA LEU A 61 5.12 -0.90 0.11
C LEU A 61 4.68 0.53 0.44
N THR A 62 5.51 1.53 0.14
CA THR A 62 5.16 2.95 0.32
C THR A 62 3.94 3.32 -0.51
N ALA A 63 3.87 2.88 -1.78
CA ALA A 63 2.73 3.13 -2.65
C ALA A 63 1.43 2.51 -2.09
N SER A 64 1.49 1.29 -1.55
CA SER A 64 0.33 0.63 -0.91
C SER A 64 -0.12 1.31 0.38
N PHE A 65 0.79 1.95 1.13
CA PHE A 65 0.43 2.67 2.35
C PHE A 65 -0.19 4.05 2.09
N MET A 66 0.11 4.68 0.95
CA MET A 66 -0.46 5.99 0.63
C MET A 66 -1.93 5.87 0.21
N SER A 67 -2.83 6.41 1.03
CA SER A 67 -4.26 6.53 0.73
C SER A 67 -4.66 7.99 0.51
N ALA A 68 -5.72 8.21 -0.28
CA ALA A 68 -6.33 9.53 -0.46
C ALA A 68 -6.75 10.15 0.88
N VAL A 69 -7.15 9.32 1.86
CA VAL A 69 -7.48 9.77 3.22
C VAL A 69 -6.28 10.41 3.90
N THR A 70 -5.09 9.82 3.78
CA THR A 70 -3.88 10.38 4.37
C THR A 70 -3.47 11.67 3.65
N VAL A 71 -3.53 11.68 2.32
CA VAL A 71 -3.11 12.85 1.52
C VAL A 71 -3.98 14.07 1.79
N LEU A 72 -5.30 13.89 1.94
CA LEU A 72 -6.23 14.99 2.23
C LEU A 72 -6.41 15.23 3.74
N GLY A 73 -6.35 14.18 4.55
CA GLY A 73 -6.58 14.24 6.00
C GLY A 73 -5.44 14.87 6.76
N THR A 74 -4.18 14.55 6.41
CA THR A 74 -3.01 15.10 7.10
C THR A 74 -2.91 16.63 7.06
N PRO A 75 -3.08 17.33 5.91
CA PRO A 75 -3.09 18.79 5.91
C PRO A 75 -4.31 19.37 6.63
N ALA A 76 -5.48 18.71 6.55
CA ALA A 76 -6.67 19.15 7.28
C ALA A 76 -6.48 19.08 8.80
N GLU A 77 -5.76 18.06 9.28
CA GLU A 77 -5.44 17.87 10.69
C GLU A 77 -4.40 18.89 11.16
N VAL A 78 -3.33 19.10 10.38
CA VAL A 78 -2.32 20.14 10.65
C VAL A 78 -2.97 21.55 10.66
N TYR A 79 -3.93 21.81 9.77
CA TYR A 79 -4.61 23.10 9.72
C TYR A 79 -5.48 23.35 10.97
N ARG A 80 -6.10 22.30 11.53
CA ARG A 80 -6.98 22.43 12.71
C ARG A 80 -6.23 22.37 14.05
N PHE A 81 -5.21 21.52 14.15
CA PHE A 81 -4.52 21.22 15.42
C PHE A 81 -3.05 21.69 15.45
N GLY A 82 -2.55 22.25 14.35
CA GLY A 82 -1.21 22.82 14.26
C GLY A 82 -0.08 21.78 14.15
N ALA A 83 1.12 22.19 14.55
CA ALA A 83 2.35 21.40 14.41
C ALA A 83 2.43 20.15 15.31
N MET A 84 1.44 19.90 16.17
CA MET A 84 1.40 18.71 17.03
C MET A 84 1.37 17.41 16.21
N PHE A 85 0.75 17.44 15.01
CA PHE A 85 0.72 16.30 14.10
C PHE A 85 2.14 15.85 13.65
N SER A 86 3.14 16.73 13.65
CA SER A 86 4.51 16.41 13.26
C SER A 86 5.16 15.33 14.16
N VAL A 87 4.69 15.18 15.41
CA VAL A 87 5.15 14.12 16.31
C VAL A 87 4.79 12.73 15.78
N PHE A 88 3.70 12.62 15.03
CA PHE A 88 3.29 11.37 14.37
C PHE A 88 4.36 10.93 13.35
N GLY A 89 4.91 11.87 12.58
CA GLY A 89 5.98 11.57 11.62
C GLY A 89 7.25 11.02 12.29
N ILE A 90 7.65 11.62 13.41
CA ILE A 90 8.82 11.15 14.20
C ILE A 90 8.56 9.74 14.74
N THR A 91 7.39 9.52 15.33
CA THR A 91 7.01 8.21 15.88
C THR A 91 6.94 7.14 14.79
N TYR A 92 6.37 7.48 13.63
CA TYR A 92 6.28 6.59 12.48
C TYR A 92 7.66 6.14 11.99
N PHE A 93 8.65 7.04 11.96
CA PHE A 93 10.02 6.69 11.62
C PHE A 93 10.60 5.61 12.56
N PHE A 94 10.46 5.79 13.88
CA PHE A 94 10.93 4.80 14.84
C PHE A 94 10.19 3.46 14.71
N VAL A 95 8.88 3.48 14.51
CA VAL A 95 8.07 2.27 14.31
C VAL A 95 8.55 1.49 13.08
N VAL A 96 8.84 2.17 11.97
CA VAL A 96 9.35 1.53 10.75
C VAL A 96 10.71 0.88 10.98
N VAL A 97 11.65 1.58 11.66
CA VAL A 97 12.99 1.05 11.96
C VAL A 97 12.90 -0.19 12.86
N ILE A 98 12.13 -0.12 13.95
CA ILE A 98 11.96 -1.25 14.87
C ILE A 98 11.27 -2.42 14.16
N SER A 99 10.26 -2.13 13.32
CA SER A 99 9.56 -3.16 12.55
C SER A 99 10.50 -3.89 11.59
N ALA A 100 11.35 -3.14 10.89
CA ALA A 100 12.33 -3.68 9.96
C ALA A 100 13.40 -4.56 10.65
N GLU A 101 13.86 -4.19 11.83
CA GLU A 101 14.91 -4.96 12.54
C GLU A 101 14.36 -6.14 13.35
N VAL A 102 13.14 -6.04 13.90
CA VAL A 102 12.61 -7.07 14.80
C VAL A 102 11.66 -8.03 14.08
N PHE A 103 10.69 -7.51 13.34
CA PHE A 103 9.61 -8.33 12.78
C PHE A 103 9.99 -8.93 11.43
N LEU A 104 10.67 -8.14 10.57
CA LEU A 104 11.10 -8.60 9.24
C LEU A 104 11.96 -9.88 9.29
N PRO A 105 13.02 -9.99 10.13
CA PRO A 105 13.85 -11.20 10.12
C PRO A 105 13.11 -12.43 10.64
N VAL A 106 12.14 -12.26 11.56
CA VAL A 106 11.31 -13.36 12.06
C VAL A 106 10.44 -13.90 10.91
N PHE A 107 9.71 -13.03 10.22
CA PHE A 107 8.85 -13.46 9.11
C PHE A 107 9.64 -14.04 7.94
N TYR A 108 10.81 -13.47 7.63
CA TYR A 108 11.65 -13.97 6.56
C TYR A 108 12.22 -15.37 6.87
N ARG A 109 12.62 -15.63 8.13
CA ARG A 109 13.10 -16.95 8.57
C ARG A 109 12.01 -18.02 8.60
N LEU A 110 10.78 -17.65 8.95
CA LEU A 110 9.65 -18.58 8.96
C LEU A 110 9.19 -18.96 7.55
N GLY A 111 9.57 -18.18 6.53
CA GLY A 111 9.27 -18.49 5.12
C GLY A 111 7.78 -18.48 4.77
N ILE A 112 6.94 -17.92 5.65
CA ILE A 112 5.49 -17.85 5.49
C ILE A 112 5.09 -16.95 4.32
N THR A 113 3.96 -17.27 3.72
CA THR A 113 3.44 -16.52 2.56
C THR A 113 2.43 -15.45 2.95
N SER A 114 1.84 -15.58 4.14
CA SER A 114 0.89 -14.63 4.68
C SER A 114 1.17 -14.40 6.16
N THR A 115 1.10 -13.15 6.64
CA THR A 115 1.29 -12.83 8.05
C THR A 115 0.30 -13.57 8.96
N TYR A 116 -0.91 -13.89 8.47
CA TYR A 116 -1.90 -14.66 9.25
C TYR A 116 -1.51 -16.14 9.45
N GLU A 117 -0.61 -16.67 8.62
CA GLU A 117 -0.05 -18.01 8.80
C GLU A 117 0.76 -18.10 10.10
N TYR A 118 1.40 -17.00 10.51
CA TYR A 118 2.04 -16.91 11.83
C TYR A 118 1.05 -17.10 12.98
N LEU A 119 -0.17 -16.57 12.86
CA LEU A 119 -1.21 -16.73 13.89
C LEU A 119 -1.68 -18.17 14.03
N GLU A 120 -1.70 -18.93 12.92
CA GLU A 120 -2.02 -20.36 12.96
C GLU A 120 -0.93 -21.16 13.65
N ILE A 121 0.35 -20.90 13.32
CA ILE A 121 1.50 -21.58 13.94
C ILE A 121 1.58 -21.27 15.44
N ARG A 122 1.31 -20.02 15.83
CA ARG A 122 1.46 -19.59 17.23
C ARG A 122 0.25 -19.93 18.11
N PHE A 123 -0.96 -19.90 17.56
CA PHE A 123 -2.19 -20.07 18.31
C PHE A 123 -3.03 -21.22 17.79
N ASN A 124 -3.83 -21.00 16.73
CA ASN A 124 -4.75 -21.97 16.15
C ASN A 124 -5.37 -21.45 14.85
N ARG A 125 -5.91 -22.35 14.02
CA ARG A 125 -6.55 -22.04 12.73
C ARG A 125 -7.76 -21.10 12.83
N PHE A 126 -8.50 -21.14 13.94
CA PHE A 126 -9.62 -20.21 14.19
C PHE A 126 -9.16 -18.74 14.22
N ILE A 127 -8.04 -18.45 14.87
CA ILE A 127 -7.51 -17.08 14.99
C ILE A 127 -7.00 -16.58 13.65
N ARG A 128 -6.40 -17.45 12.83
CA ARG A 128 -6.06 -17.13 11.43
C ARG A 128 -7.30 -16.70 10.63
N LEU A 129 -8.40 -17.45 10.77
CA LEU A 129 -9.63 -17.19 10.03
C LEU A 129 -10.28 -15.88 10.49
N CYS A 130 -10.38 -15.65 11.80
CA CYS A 130 -10.85 -14.38 12.37
C CYS A 130 -10.00 -13.20 11.89
N GLY A 131 -8.67 -13.30 11.95
CA GLY A 131 -7.78 -12.23 11.49
C GLY A 131 -7.91 -11.92 10.00
N THR A 132 -8.07 -12.97 9.17
CA THR A 132 -8.27 -12.82 7.73
C THR A 132 -9.62 -12.14 7.43
N VAL A 133 -10.70 -12.55 8.11
CA VAL A 133 -12.03 -11.95 7.93
C VAL A 133 -12.04 -10.49 8.37
N LEU A 134 -11.43 -10.16 9.51
CA LEU A 134 -11.34 -8.77 9.98
C LEU A 134 -10.61 -7.89 8.97
N PHE A 135 -9.53 -8.38 8.38
CA PHE A 135 -8.79 -7.64 7.35
C PHE A 135 -9.61 -7.39 6.09
N ILE A 136 -10.35 -8.41 5.62
CA ILE A 136 -11.25 -8.29 4.46
C ILE A 136 -12.37 -7.27 4.72
N VAL A 137 -12.86 -7.18 5.96
CA VAL A 137 -13.90 -6.20 6.33
C VAL A 137 -13.35 -4.79 6.47
N GLN A 138 -12.10 -4.66 6.93
CA GLN A 138 -11.46 -3.36 7.14
C GLN A 138 -10.96 -2.71 5.83
N THR A 139 -10.48 -3.51 4.89
CA THR A 139 -9.90 -3.06 3.61
C THR A 139 -10.98 -2.77 2.60
#